data_AF-A0A8I0JP02-F1
#
_entry.id   AF-A0A8I0JP02-F1
#
_cell.length_a   1.000
_cell.length_b   1.000
_cell.length_c   1.000
_cell.angle_alpha   90.00
_cell.angle_beta   90.00
_cell.angle_gamma   90.00
#
_symmetry.space_group_name_H-M   'P 1'
#
loop_
_entity.id
_entity.type
_entity.pdbx_description
1 polymer ?
#
loop_
_entity_poly.entity_id
_entity_poly.type
_entity_poly.pdbx_seq_one_letter_code
_entity_poly.pdbx_strand_id
1 'polypeptide(L)'
;MKVTVQNGASHGLSRRDVEAMVPLLPASWSSGVRQIVLYQGDTRQLKSVFYPKEKLLGVFWPMPAESASKADGVRELLIALSVVTERGALPERLSPSLRQRHLDELVNVLRRCLAQVVSDAA
;
A
#
# COMPACT_ATOMS: atom_id res chain seq x y z
N MET A 1 -9.07 -4.27 7.95
CA MET A 1 -8.51 -4.75 6.68
C MET A 1 -7.74 -6.05 6.95
N LYS A 2 -7.98 -7.12 6.18
CA LYS A 2 -7.29 -8.42 6.33
C LYS A 2 -5.98 -8.42 5.53
N VAL A 3 -4.89 -8.96 6.07
CA VAL A 3 -3.63 -9.15 5.33
C VAL A 3 -3.41 -10.65 5.09
N THR A 4 -3.00 -11.02 3.88
CA THR A 4 -2.68 -12.41 3.52
C THR A 4 -1.43 -12.46 2.66
N VAL A 5 -0.66 -13.53 2.78
CA VAL A 5 0.49 -13.81 1.91
C VAL A 5 0.15 -15.03 1.08
N GLN A 6 0.41 -14.98 -0.23
CA GLN A 6 0.25 -16.13 -1.10
C GLN A 6 1.19 -17.25 -0.66
N ASN A 7 0.68 -18.48 -0.62
CA ASN A 7 1.47 -19.64 -0.25
C ASN A 7 2.70 -19.78 -1.16
N GLY A 8 3.89 -19.93 -0.55
CA GLY A 8 5.15 -20.08 -1.29
C GLY A 8 5.71 -18.78 -1.88
N ALA A 9 5.08 -17.62 -1.67
CA ALA A 9 5.58 -16.36 -2.20
C ALA A 9 6.83 -15.86 -1.45
N SER A 10 7.90 -15.59 -2.20
CA SER A 10 9.07 -14.86 -1.69
C SER A 10 8.83 -13.34 -1.79
N HIS A 11 8.27 -12.76 -0.73
CA HIS A 11 7.89 -11.35 -0.68
C HIS A 11 8.76 -10.58 0.33
N GLY A 12 9.27 -9.41 -0.05
CA GLY A 12 10.13 -8.60 0.82
C GLY A 12 9.41 -7.98 2.03
N LEU A 13 8.11 -7.72 1.91
CA LEU A 13 7.24 -7.41 3.06
C LEU A 13 6.67 -8.70 3.67
N SER A 14 6.71 -8.79 4.99
CA SER A 14 6.01 -9.84 5.73
C SER A 14 4.57 -9.43 6.04
N ARG A 15 3.72 -10.42 6.38
CA ARG A 15 2.38 -10.17 6.91
C ARG A 15 2.41 -9.22 8.12
N ARG A 16 3.34 -9.44 9.03
CA ARG A 16 3.51 -8.66 10.27
C ARG A 16 3.83 -7.19 9.96
N ASP A 17 4.67 -6.93 8.96
CA ASP A 17 5.03 -5.57 8.55
C ASP A 17 3.76 -4.79 8.13
N VAL A 18 2.92 -5.41 7.30
CA VAL A 18 1.70 -4.76 6.80
C VAL A 18 0.63 -4.66 7.88
N GLU A 19 0.46 -5.68 8.72
CA GLU A 19 -0.48 -5.63 9.85
C GLU A 19 -0.11 -4.53 10.86
N ALA A 20 1.18 -4.27 11.08
CA ALA A 20 1.64 -3.16 11.91
C ALA A 20 1.34 -1.77 11.28
N MET A 21 1.28 -1.69 9.95
CA MET A 21 0.93 -0.45 9.25
C MET A 21 -0.58 -0.15 9.25
N VAL A 22 -1.43 -1.18 9.18
CA VAL A 22 -2.89 -1.01 9.02
C VAL A 22 -3.52 -0.05 10.05
N PRO A 23 -3.19 -0.12 11.35
CA PRO A 23 -3.73 0.82 12.36
C PRO A 23 -3.32 2.29 12.13
N LEU A 24 -2.23 2.54 11.40
CA LEU A 24 -1.71 3.88 11.13
C LEU A 24 -2.39 4.54 9.92
N LEU A 25 -3.18 3.77 9.16
CA LEU A 25 -3.85 4.26 7.95
C LEU A 25 -5.16 4.98 8.30
N PRO A 26 -5.57 5.96 7.48
CA PRO A 26 -6.90 6.57 7.64
C PRO A 26 -8.00 5.51 7.63
N ALA A 27 -8.96 5.62 8.55
CA ALA A 27 -10.05 4.65 8.68
C ALA A 27 -10.88 4.51 7.38
N SER A 28 -10.98 5.59 6.59
CA SER A 28 -11.64 5.59 5.28
C SER A 28 -11.03 4.59 4.30
N TRP A 29 -9.73 4.32 4.39
CA TRP A 29 -9.03 3.40 3.48
C TRP A 29 -9.45 1.94 3.71
N SER A 30 -9.77 1.59 4.95
CA SER A 30 -10.29 0.26 5.32
C SER A 30 -11.69 -0.01 4.78
N SER A 31 -12.43 1.03 4.34
CA SER A 31 -13.75 0.87 3.73
C SER A 31 -13.69 0.57 2.21
N GLY A 32 -12.66 1.11 1.54
CA GLY A 32 -12.38 0.91 0.12
C GLY A 32 -11.67 -0.41 -0.17
N VAL A 33 -10.74 -0.81 0.71
CA VAL A 33 -9.98 -2.07 0.60
C VAL A 33 -10.23 -2.93 1.83
N ARG A 34 -10.83 -4.10 1.63
CA ARG A 34 -11.10 -5.07 2.70
C ARG A 34 -9.93 -6.01 2.95
N GLN A 35 -9.16 -6.30 1.92
CA GLN A 35 -8.06 -7.26 1.99
C GLN A 35 -6.83 -6.78 1.21
N ILE A 36 -5.65 -6.98 1.79
CA ILE A 36 -4.35 -6.89 1.10
C ILE A 36 -3.81 -8.30 0.93
N VAL A 37 -3.36 -8.64 -0.27
CA VAL A 37 -2.67 -9.91 -0.54
C VAL A 37 -1.28 -9.64 -1.09
N LEU A 38 -0.28 -10.25 -0.46
CA LEU A 38 1.11 -10.20 -0.88
C LEU A 38 1.37 -11.38 -1.81
N TYR A 39 1.55 -11.10 -3.10
CA TYR A 39 1.78 -12.06 -4.17
C TYR A 39 3.25 -12.09 -4.57
N GLN A 40 3.72 -13.25 -5.01
CA GLN A 40 4.92 -13.30 -5.81
C GLN A 40 4.62 -12.76 -7.21
N GLY A 41 5.40 -11.79 -7.66
CA GLY A 41 5.34 -11.29 -9.02
C GLY A 41 6.13 -12.17 -9.98
N ASP A 42 5.94 -11.90 -11.27
CA ASP A 42 6.58 -12.54 -12.41
C ASP A 42 7.49 -11.58 -13.19
N THR A 43 7.47 -10.30 -12.82
CA THR A 43 8.29 -9.25 -13.45
C THR A 43 9.38 -8.75 -12.51
N ARG A 44 10.33 -7.98 -13.07
CA ARG A 44 11.32 -7.24 -12.29
C ARG A 44 10.76 -5.98 -11.62
N GLN A 45 9.45 -5.73 -11.73
CA GLN A 45 8.82 -4.52 -11.25
C GLN A 45 7.81 -4.82 -10.15
N LEU A 46 7.91 -4.05 -9.08
CA LEU A 46 6.89 -4.00 -8.03
C LEU A 46 5.62 -3.38 -8.61
N LYS A 47 4.47 -4.04 -8.37
CA LYS A 47 3.18 -3.60 -8.92
C LYS A 47 2.06 -3.89 -7.93
N SER A 48 1.07 -3.00 -7.87
CA SER A 48 -0.22 -3.29 -7.26
C SER A 48 -1.35 -3.48 -8.28
N VAL A 49 -2.31 -4.35 -7.96
CA VAL A 49 -3.55 -4.57 -8.71
C VAL A 49 -4.72 -4.55 -7.76
N PHE A 50 -5.78 -3.80 -8.09
CA PHE A 50 -7.00 -3.78 -7.31
C PHE A 50 -8.09 -4.61 -7.99
N TYR A 51 -8.74 -5.48 -7.22
CA TYR A 51 -9.86 -6.32 -7.62
C TYR A 51 -11.13 -5.76 -6.97
N PRO A 52 -11.96 -4.97 -7.70
CA PRO A 52 -13.03 -4.19 -7.09
C PRO A 52 -14.16 -5.02 -6.50
N LYS A 53 -14.48 -6.18 -7.11
CA LYS A 53 -15.56 -7.06 -6.66
C LYS A 53 -15.28 -7.59 -5.25
N GLU A 54 -14.04 -7.98 -5.00
CA GLU A 54 -13.56 -8.54 -3.73
C GLU A 54 -13.08 -7.45 -2.76
N LYS A 55 -12.94 -6.19 -3.22
CA LYS A 55 -12.25 -5.10 -2.52
C LYS A 55 -10.86 -5.53 -2.05
N LEU A 56 -10.14 -6.21 -2.93
CA LEU A 56 -8.84 -6.82 -2.67
C LEU A 56 -7.74 -6.04 -3.38
N LEU A 57 -6.69 -5.68 -2.66
CA LEU A 57 -5.48 -5.09 -3.22
C LEU A 57 -4.37 -6.15 -3.23
N GLY A 58 -3.96 -6.60 -4.41
CA GLY A 58 -2.81 -7.47 -4.60
C GLY A 58 -1.55 -6.66 -4.79
N VAL A 59 -0.51 -6.93 -4.00
CA VAL A 59 0.83 -6.36 -4.14
C VAL A 59 1.77 -7.46 -4.63
N PHE A 60 2.36 -7.28 -5.80
CA PHE A 60 3.19 -8.26 -6.49
C PHE A 60 4.66 -7.91 -6.31
N TRP A 61 5.40 -8.71 -5.53
CA TRP A 61 6.83 -8.50 -5.33
C TRP A 61 7.64 -8.87 -6.56
N PRO A 62 8.63 -8.08 -6.97
CA PRO A 62 9.39 -8.41 -8.17
C PRO A 62 10.23 -9.68 -8.00
N MET A 63 10.56 -10.30 -9.13
CA MET A 63 11.49 -11.41 -9.26
C MET A 63 12.68 -10.99 -10.13
N PRO A 64 13.94 -11.14 -9.67
CA PRO A 64 14.33 -11.65 -8.35
C PRO A 64 13.98 -10.66 -7.23
N ALA A 65 13.83 -11.18 -6.01
CA ALA A 65 13.29 -10.42 -4.86
C ALA A 65 14.15 -9.21 -4.46
N GLU A 66 15.45 -9.19 -4.81
CA GLU A 66 16.34 -8.05 -4.56
C GLU A 66 16.06 -6.85 -5.48
N SER A 67 15.18 -6.99 -6.49
CA SER A 67 14.85 -5.91 -7.42
C SER A 67 14.05 -4.76 -6.79
N ALA A 68 13.58 -4.92 -5.55
CA ALA A 68 12.92 -3.86 -4.78
C ALA A 68 13.33 -3.88 -3.32
N SER A 69 13.42 -2.69 -2.71
CA SER A 69 13.58 -2.57 -1.26
C SER A 69 12.24 -2.70 -0.54
N LYS A 70 12.27 -3.01 0.76
CA LYS A 70 11.07 -2.94 1.63
C LYS A 70 10.38 -1.57 1.55
N ALA A 71 11.17 -0.50 1.48
CA ALA A 71 10.64 0.87 1.38
C ALA A 71 9.86 1.09 0.07
N ASP A 72 10.33 0.53 -1.04
CA ASP A 72 9.60 0.58 -2.32
C ASP A 72 8.27 -0.18 -2.22
N GLY A 73 8.30 -1.35 -1.56
CA GLY A 73 7.12 -2.14 -1.18
C GLY A 73 6.05 -1.32 -0.47
N VAL A 74 6.45 -0.68 0.63
CA VAL A 74 5.58 0.19 1.44
C VAL A 74 5.05 1.35 0.60
N ARG A 75 5.91 1.99 -0.19
CA ARG A 75 5.54 3.13 -1.03
C ARG A 75 4.45 2.76 -2.02
N GLU A 76 4.64 1.67 -2.76
CA GLU A 76 3.67 1.19 -3.75
C GLU A 76 2.33 0.85 -3.09
N LEU A 77 2.35 0.14 -1.95
CA LEU A 77 1.14 -0.19 -1.20
C LEU A 77 0.36 1.07 -0.79
N LEU A 78 1.04 2.06 -0.20
CA LEU A 78 0.38 3.28 0.28
C LEU A 78 -0.20 4.10 -0.87
N ILE A 79 0.51 4.24 -1.98
CA ILE A 79 0.00 4.93 -3.18
C ILE A 79 -1.25 4.21 -3.68
N ALA A 80 -1.19 2.88 -3.83
CA ALA A 80 -2.31 2.11 -4.36
C ALA A 80 -3.55 2.19 -3.46
N LEU A 81 -3.37 2.12 -2.13
CA LEU A 81 -4.45 2.32 -1.17
C LEU A 81 -5.08 3.71 -1.27
N SER A 82 -4.25 4.75 -1.40
CA SER A 82 -4.72 6.14 -1.57
C SER A 82 -5.58 6.27 -2.83
N VAL A 83 -5.05 5.82 -3.98
CA VAL A 83 -5.73 5.89 -5.27
C VAL A 83 -7.05 5.12 -5.26
N VAL A 84 -7.05 3.89 -4.75
CA VAL A 84 -8.26 3.06 -4.69
C VAL A 84 -9.30 3.71 -3.79
N THR A 85 -8.90 4.30 -2.68
CA THR A 85 -9.85 4.93 -1.76
C THR A 85 -10.46 6.19 -2.36
N GLU A 86 -9.68 6.99 -3.08
CA GLU A 86 -10.17 8.21 -3.73
C GLU A 86 -11.03 7.92 -4.97
N ARG A 87 -10.61 6.94 -5.79
CA ARG A 87 -11.19 6.73 -7.13
C ARG A 87 -12.05 5.48 -7.27
N GLY A 88 -12.04 4.61 -6.26
CA GLY A 88 -12.70 3.29 -6.33
C GLY A 88 -12.06 2.31 -7.32
N ALA A 89 -10.93 2.67 -7.95
CA ALA A 89 -10.23 1.89 -8.95
C ALA A 89 -8.73 2.16 -8.91
N LEU A 90 -7.93 1.19 -9.38
CA LEU A 90 -6.49 1.35 -9.58
C LEU A 90 -6.20 1.21 -11.09
N PRO A 91 -5.76 2.27 -11.78
CA PRO A 91 -5.40 2.16 -13.19
C PRO A 91 -4.18 1.26 -13.38
N GLU A 92 -4.10 0.56 -14.51
CA GLU A 92 -2.98 -0.36 -14.81
C GLU A 92 -1.61 0.32 -14.80
N ARG A 93 -1.58 1.61 -15.13
CA ARG A 93 -0.39 2.47 -15.05
C ARG A 93 -0.75 3.76 -14.36
N LEU A 94 -0.07 4.05 -13.26
CA LEU A 94 -0.10 5.36 -12.63
C LEU A 94 0.96 6.26 -13.28
N SER A 95 0.58 7.45 -13.72
CA SER A 95 1.56 8.42 -14.21
C SER A 95 2.53 8.84 -13.07
N PRO A 96 3.78 9.21 -13.38
CA PRO A 96 4.73 9.69 -12.37
C PRO A 96 4.19 10.87 -11.56
N SER A 97 3.50 11.81 -12.21
CA SER A 97 2.88 12.97 -11.56
C SER A 97 1.77 12.58 -10.58
N LEU A 98 0.94 11.60 -10.94
CA LEU A 98 -0.13 11.10 -10.06
C LEU A 98 0.45 10.34 -8.86
N ARG A 99 1.49 9.53 -9.08
CA ARG A 99 2.23 8.88 -7.99
C ARG A 99 2.80 9.89 -7.01
N GLN A 100 3.48 10.93 -7.52
CA GLN A 100 4.08 11.97 -6.67
C GLN A 100 3.02 12.72 -5.85
N ARG A 101 1.90 13.10 -6.48
CA ARG A 101 0.80 13.78 -5.78
C ARG A 101 0.29 12.99 -4.58
N HIS A 102 0.01 11.69 -4.76
CA HIS A 102 -0.47 10.86 -3.65
C HIS A 102 0.59 10.64 -2.58
N LEU A 103 1.88 10.62 -2.94
CA LEU A 103 2.97 10.60 -1.97
C LEU A 103 3.04 11.88 -1.15
N ASP A 104 2.90 13.04 -1.77
CA ASP A 104 2.89 14.32 -1.07
C ASP A 104 1.68 14.43 -0.13
N GLU A 105 0.50 13.98 -0.59
CA GLU A 105 -0.69 13.87 0.25
C GLU A 105 -0.47 12.94 1.44
N LEU A 106 0.15 11.77 1.24
CA LEU A 106 0.51 10.82 2.31
C LEU A 106 1.49 11.43 3.32
N VAL A 107 2.53 12.13 2.85
CA VAL A 107 3.50 12.82 3.72
C VAL A 107 2.81 13.94 4.50
N ASN A 108 1.88 14.67 3.89
CA ASN A 108 1.11 15.71 4.56
C ASN A 108 0.13 15.14 5.59
N VAL A 109 -0.48 13.98 5.33
CA VAL A 109 -1.27 13.25 6.33
C VAL A 109 -0.37 12.83 7.50
N LEU A 110 0.77 12.21 7.23
CA LEU A 110 1.73 11.81 8.27
C LEU A 110 2.19 13.00 9.13
N ARG A 111 2.57 14.13 8.51
CA ARG A 111 2.97 15.35 9.22
C ARG A 111 1.87 15.89 10.12
N ARG A 112 0.62 15.93 9.63
CA ARG A 112 -0.53 16.40 10.42
C ARG A 112 -0.83 15.48 11.60
N CYS A 113 -0.76 14.16 11.40
CA CYS A 113 -0.91 13.20 12.49
C CYS A 113 0.18 13.38 13.56
N LEU A 114 1.45 13.53 13.17
CA LEU A 114 2.55 13.78 14.11
C LEU A 114 2.38 15.10 14.87
N ALA A 115 1.98 16.18 14.19
CA ALA A 115 1.74 17.47 14.82
C ALA A 115 0.60 17.41 15.86
N GLN A 116 -0.48 16.68 15.57
CA GLN A 116 -1.59 16.50 16.51
C GLN A 116 -1.18 15.69 17.75
N VAL A 117 -0.44 14.59 17.57
CA VAL A 117 0.05 13.77 18.70
C VAL A 117 0.97 14.57 19.62
N VAL A 118 1.83 15.43 19.06
CA VAL A 118 2.70 16.33 19.84
C VAL A 118 1.87 17.39 20.57
N SER A 119 0.80 17.90 19.97
CA SER A 119 -0.10 18.88 20.59
C SER A 119 -0.95 18.29 21.72
N ASP A 120 -1.36 17.02 21.63
CA ASP A 120 -2.17 16.35 22.66
C ASP A 120 -1.32 15.84 23.84
N ALA A 121 0.01 15.80 23.68
CA ALA A 121 0.97 15.39 24.71
C ALA A 121 1.52 16.57 25.54
N ALA A 122 1.12 17.80 25.24
CA ALA A 122 1.51 19.05 25.91
C ALA A 122 0.37 19.59 26.78
#